data_AF-A0A7J4SQN9-F1
#
_entry.id   AF-A0A7J4SQN9-F1
#
_cell.length_a   1.000
_cell.length_b   1.000
_cell.length_c   1.000
_cell.angle_alpha   90.00
_cell.angle_beta   90.00
_cell.angle_gamma   90.00
#
_symmetry.space_group_name_H-M   'P 1'
#
loop_
_entity.id
_entity.type
_entity.pdbx_description
1 polymer ?
#
loop_
_entity_poly.entity_id
_entity_poly.type
_entity_poly.pdbx_seq_one_letter_code
_entity_poly.pdbx_strand_id
1 'polypeptide(L)' 'LCRLHDETGIGGVLNTSFNLHGEPMVCSPEDAVHTLDNSGLEFLAIENYLISRN' A
#
# COMPACT_ATOMS: atom_id res chain seq x y z
N LEU A 1 11.70 -5.85 7.72
CA LEU A 1 11.55 -5.18 9.03
C LEU A 1 12.87 -4.79 9.66
N CYS A 2 13.94 -5.61 9.62
CA CYS A 2 15.28 -5.16 10.08
C CYS A 2 15.74 -3.88 9.37
N ARG A 3 15.66 -3.84 8.03
CA ARG A 3 15.96 -2.61 7.28
C ARG A 3 15.11 -1.40 7.68
N LEU A 4 13.81 -1.62 7.95
CA LEU A 4 12.92 -0.55 8.44
C LEU A 4 13.40 -0.04 9.81
N HIS A 5 13.76 -0.94 10.73
CA HIS A 5 14.32 -0.58 12.02
C HIS A 5 15.64 0.18 11.89
N ASP A 6 16.53 -0.25 11.00
CA ASP A 6 17.83 0.40 10.80
C ASP A 6 17.69 1.82 10.22
N GLU A 7 16.68 2.05 9.38
CA GLU A 7 16.41 3.35 8.75
C GLU A 7 15.54 4.28 9.63
N THR A 8 14.60 3.73 10.40
CA THR A 8 13.57 4.54 11.13
C THR A 8 13.62 4.42 12.65
N GLY A 9 14.38 3.47 13.20
CA GLY A 9 14.35 3.09 14.62
C GLY A 9 13.12 2.27 15.03
N ILE A 10 12.20 1.96 14.11
CA ILE A 10 10.94 1.26 14.38
C ILE A 10 10.95 -0.13 13.75
N GLY A 11 10.77 -1.16 14.59
CA GLY A 11 10.80 -2.57 14.20
C GLY A 11 9.44 -3.20 13.87
N GLY A 12 8.53 -2.47 13.22
CA GLY A 12 7.19 -2.97 12.94
C GLY A 12 6.44 -2.20 11.87
N VAL A 13 5.49 -2.87 11.22
CA VAL A 13 4.53 -2.28 10.28
C VAL A 13 3.13 -2.72 10.64
N LEU A 14 2.15 -1.85 10.39
CA LEU A 14 0.75 -2.23 10.45
C LEU A 14 0.36 -2.86 9.11
N ASN A 15 -0.04 -4.13 9.13
CA ASN A 15 -0.65 -4.80 7.99
C ASN A 15 -2.17 -4.82 8.19
N THR A 16 -2.91 -4.25 7.25
CA THR A 16 -4.37 -4.20 7.26
C THR A 16 -4.90 -4.55 5.87
N SER A 17 -6.21 -4.79 5.77
CA SER A 17 -6.88 -5.00 4.48
C SER A 17 -6.56 -3.87 3.51
N PHE A 18 -6.25 -4.23 2.27
CA PHE A 18 -6.08 -3.28 1.18
C PHE A 18 -7.38 -3.18 0.38
N ASN A 19 -8.20 -2.22 0.78
CA ASN A 19 -9.50 -1.90 0.19
C ASN A 19 -9.96 -0.50 0.62
N LEU A 20 -11.00 0.01 -0.03
CA LEU A 20 -11.77 1.14 0.49
C LEU A 20 -12.86 0.64 1.44
N HIS A 21 -13.32 1.52 2.33
CA HIS A 21 -14.38 1.16 3.27
C HIS A 21 -15.67 0.78 2.51
N GLY A 22 -16.14 -0.45 2.74
CA GLY A 22 -17.32 -0.99 2.07
C GLY A 22 -17.02 -1.75 0.77
N GLU A 23 -15.76 -1.77 0.32
CA GLU A 23 -15.32 -2.53 -0.85
C GLU A 23 -14.64 -3.85 -0.46
N PRO A 24 -14.68 -4.87 -1.34
CA PRO A 24 -13.90 -6.08 -1.16
C PRO A 24 -12.39 -5.79 -1.23
N MET A 25 -11.60 -6.78 -0.81
CA MET A 25 -10.14 -6.74 -1.03
C MET A 25 -9.82 -6.65 -2.53
N VAL A 26 -8.77 -5.91 -2.84
CA VAL A 26 -8.16 -5.83 -4.18
C VAL A 26 -7.81 -7.23 -4.70
N CYS A 27 -8.20 -7.52 -5.96
CA CYS A 27 -7.94 -8.79 -6.63
C CYS A 27 -7.29 -8.64 -8.02
N SER A 28 -7.11 -7.42 -8.50
CA SER A 28 -6.48 -7.10 -9.78
C SER A 28 -5.59 -5.85 -9.69
N PRO A 29 -4.62 -5.67 -10.60
CA PRO A 29 -3.86 -4.42 -10.68
C PRO A 29 -4.75 -3.18 -10.84
N GLU A 30 -5.85 -3.30 -11.57
CA GLU A 30 -6.83 -2.24 -11.78
C GLU A 30 -7.51 -1.85 -10.46
N ASP A 31 -7.91 -2.82 -9.63
CA ASP A 31 -8.47 -2.56 -8.30
C ASP A 31 -7.44 -1.87 -7.38
N ALA A 32 -6.16 -2.25 -7.48
CA ALA A 32 -5.08 -1.67 -6.69
C ALA A 32 -4.86 -0.19 -7.03
N VAL A 33 -4.86 0.14 -8.32
CA VAL A 33 -4.76 1.52 -8.82
C VAL A 33 -6.01 2.31 -8.42
N HIS A 34 -7.21 1.73 -8.57
CA HIS A 34 -8.45 2.36 -8.11
C HIS A 34 -8.40 2.71 -6.62
N THR A 35 -7.93 1.77 -5.78
CA THR A 35 -7.79 1.97 -4.34
C THR A 35 -6.75 3.05 -4.02
N LEU A 36 -5.61 3.09 -4.72
CA LEU A 36 -4.60 4.15 -4.57
C LEU A 36 -5.20 5.52 -4.87
N ASP A 37 -5.86 5.66 -6.02
CA ASP A 37 -6.42 6.93 -6.50
C ASP A 37 -7.50 7.50 -5.57
N ASN A 38 -8.30 6.62 -4.95
CA ASN A 38 -9.46 7.00 -4.13
C ASN A 38 -9.21 6.91 -2.61
N SER A 39 -7.98 6.62 -2.16
CA SER A 39 -7.64 6.55 -0.73
C SER A 39 -6.79 7.75 -0.26
N GLY A 40 -6.23 7.67 0.94
CA GLY A 40 -5.21 8.61 1.44
C GLY A 40 -3.76 8.15 1.17
N LEU A 41 -3.56 7.05 0.45
CA LEU A 41 -2.23 6.47 0.23
C LEU A 41 -1.43 7.27 -0.81
N GLU A 42 -0.12 7.30 -0.64
CA GLU A 42 0.79 8.03 -1.54
C GLU A 42 1.51 7.11 -2.53
N PHE A 43 1.75 5.85 -2.11
CA PHE A 43 2.52 4.88 -2.88
C PHE A 43 1.82 3.54 -2.97
N LEU A 44 1.95 2.89 -4.13
CA LEU A 44 1.56 1.50 -4.37
C LEU A 44 2.79 0.73 -4.89
N ALA A 45 3.21 -0.27 -4.12
CA ALA A 45 4.18 -1.26 -4.58
C ALA A 45 3.44 -2.49 -5.09
N ILE A 46 3.58 -2.81 -6.38
CA ILE A 46 3.00 -4.00 -7.01
C ILE A 46 4.05 -4.68 -7.87
N GLU A 47 4.39 -5.92 -7.54
CA GLU A 47 5.49 -6.65 -8.17
C GLU A 47 6.79 -5.81 -8.20
N ASN A 48 7.30 -5.49 -9.40
CA ASN A 48 8.54 -4.74 -9.61
C ASN A 48 8.31 -3.24 -9.83
N TYR A 49 7.09 -2.74 -9.59
CA TYR A 49 6.71 -1.35 -9.82
C TYR A 49 6.42 -0.64 -8.50
N LEU A 50 6.92 0.60 -8.40
CA LEU A 50 6.54 1.54 -7.36
C LEU A 50 5.84 2.72 -8.04
N ILE A 51 4.56 2.89 -7.75
CA ILE A 51 3.70 3.94 -8.31
C ILE A 51 3.50 5.00 -7.23
N SER A 52 3.66 6.27 -7.58
CA SER A 52 3.36 7.42 -6.72
C SER A 52 2.14 8.17 -7.23
N ARG A 53 1.23 8.55 -6.32
CA ARG A 53 0.09 9.42 -6.64
C ARG A 53 0.54 10.88 -6.50
N ASN A 54 0.46 11.63 -7.61
CA ASN A 54 0.81 13.06 -7.70
C ASN A 54 -0.38 13.95 -7.33
#